data_AF-A0A5B8LK27-F1
#
_entry.id   AF-A0A5B8LK27-F1
#
_cell.length_a   1.000
_cell.length_b   1.000
_cell.length_c   1.000
_cell.angle_alpha   90.00
_cell.angle_beta   90.00
_cell.angle_gamma   90.00
#
_symmetry.space_group_name_H-M   'P 1'
#
loop_
_entity.id
_entity.type
_entity.pdbx_description
1 polymer ?
#
loop_
_entity_poly.entity_id
_entity_poly.type
_entity_poly.pdbx_seq_one_letter_code
_entity_poly.pdbx_strand_id
1 'polypeptide(L)'
;MPYRRAWLFIVALIAATVFAFWRSYFGIFARAPAGFHIHGLTASLWMLLLLAQSWTVDRRQFVAHRILGRATFVAIPLFGAGAMGVIHSMAASTVDGDPFYALWGARLGLLDLLAFGAVLYAAGMALRHRRNVRLHAAYMLSTALPLVSPVLGRVINQTVPGLVIHGPQDFPVFGLGAQLANLIAGGIALWLWRWNRSAGRPWAVAFGVVVAQIVSFETLATGDVWHGAFEAIGSLPLTVPLALGFGAGVVTVLIGWNAQAGRRAAQPATA
;
A
#
# COMPACT_ATOMS: atom_id res chain seq x y z
N MET A 1 10.77 18.86 -12.39
CA MET A 1 10.06 17.78 -11.66
C MET A 1 8.93 17.25 -12.54
N PRO A 2 8.89 15.93 -12.82
CA PRO A 2 7.97 15.33 -13.78
C PRO A 2 6.52 15.22 -13.28
N TYR A 3 6.30 15.32 -11.96
CA TYR A 3 4.97 15.33 -11.34
C TYR A 3 4.80 16.58 -10.49
N ARG A 4 4.63 17.74 -11.15
CA ARG A 4 4.34 19.01 -10.46
C ARG A 4 3.01 18.88 -9.71
N ARG A 5 2.92 19.45 -8.51
CA ARG A 5 1.70 19.44 -7.68
C ARG A 5 1.18 18.06 -7.26
N ALA A 6 1.96 16.98 -7.38
CA ALA A 6 1.55 15.66 -6.90
C ALA A 6 1.20 15.64 -5.40
N TRP A 7 1.73 16.59 -4.63
CA TRP A 7 1.38 16.80 -3.23
C TRP A 7 -0.13 17.08 -3.02
N LEU A 8 -0.82 17.71 -3.98
CA LEU A 8 -2.27 17.94 -3.90
C LEU A 8 -3.05 16.62 -3.92
N PHE A 9 -2.63 15.69 -4.79
CA PHE A 9 -3.22 14.37 -4.83
C PHE A 9 -2.99 13.61 -3.52
N ILE A 10 -1.79 13.72 -2.94
CA ILE A 10 -1.48 13.08 -1.65
C ILE A 10 -2.33 13.69 -0.52
N VAL A 11 -2.51 15.01 -0.49
CA VAL A 11 -3.41 15.68 0.48
C VAL A 11 -4.85 15.19 0.31
N ALA A 12 -5.36 15.16 -0.92
CA ALA A 12 -6.70 14.67 -1.20
C ALA A 12 -6.88 13.20 -0.77
N LEU A 13 -5.88 12.35 -1.04
CA LEU A 13 -5.90 10.94 -0.64
C LEU A 13 -5.87 10.78 0.89
N ILE A 14 -5.09 11.59 1.62
CA ILE A 14 -5.09 11.59 3.09
C ILE A 14 -6.46 11.98 3.63
N ALA A 15 -7.05 13.07 3.11
CA ALA A 15 -8.38 13.51 3.53
C ALA A 15 -9.46 12.44 3.23
N ALA A 16 -9.42 11.85 2.04
CA ALA A 16 -10.31 10.74 1.66
C ALA A 16 -10.09 9.51 2.55
N THR A 17 -8.86 9.23 2.98
CA THR A 17 -8.54 8.12 3.90
C THR A 17 -9.22 8.34 5.26
N VAL A 18 -9.17 9.54 5.81
CA VAL A 18 -9.86 9.84 7.08
C VAL A 18 -11.36 9.60 6.98
N PHE A 19 -11.99 10.07 5.90
CA PHE A 19 -13.41 9.86 5.65
C PHE A 19 -13.76 8.38 5.46
N ALA A 20 -13.01 7.69 4.58
CA ALA A 20 -13.23 6.29 4.23
C ALA A 20 -13.10 5.37 5.46
N PHE A 21 -12.08 5.59 6.28
CA PHE A 21 -11.81 4.74 7.45
C PHE A 21 -12.52 5.23 8.72
N TRP A 22 -13.41 6.22 8.64
CA TRP A 22 -14.08 6.75 9.83
C TRP A 22 -14.89 5.68 10.53
N ARG A 23 -15.80 4.99 9.82
CA ARG A 23 -16.66 3.97 10.45
C ARG A 23 -15.89 2.72 10.87
N SER A 24 -14.95 2.27 10.04
CA SER A 24 -14.24 1.01 10.25
C SER A 24 -13.00 1.10 11.14
N TYR A 25 -12.56 2.31 11.52
CA TYR A 25 -11.37 2.48 12.35
C TYR A 25 -11.46 3.68 13.30
N PHE A 26 -11.55 4.91 12.81
CA PHE A 26 -11.46 6.10 13.69
C PHE A 26 -12.62 6.20 14.69
N GLY A 27 -13.83 5.87 14.27
CA GLY A 27 -15.03 5.85 15.11
C GLY A 27 -15.08 4.71 16.12
N ILE A 28 -14.25 3.68 15.93
CA ILE A 28 -14.12 2.53 16.84
C ILE A 28 -12.71 2.41 17.41
N PHE A 29 -11.95 3.52 17.43
CA PHE A 29 -10.51 3.51 17.69
C PHE A 29 -10.13 2.72 18.95
N ALA A 30 -10.83 2.92 20.08
CA ALA A 30 -10.53 2.23 21.33
C ALA A 30 -10.74 0.69 21.30
N ARG A 31 -11.45 0.17 20.29
CA ARG A 31 -11.75 -1.26 20.13
C ARG A 31 -11.03 -1.90 18.93
N ALA A 32 -10.33 -1.11 18.13
CA ALA A 32 -9.62 -1.63 16.97
C ALA A 32 -8.47 -2.56 17.42
N PRO A 33 -8.24 -3.69 16.73
CA PRO A 33 -7.14 -4.58 17.09
C PRO A 33 -5.77 -3.89 16.94
N ALA A 34 -4.79 -4.33 17.73
CA ALA A 34 -3.47 -3.70 17.79
C ALA A 34 -2.78 -3.57 16.41
N GLY A 35 -2.94 -4.55 15.52
CA GLY A 35 -2.37 -4.49 14.17
C GLY A 35 -2.94 -3.35 13.33
N PHE A 36 -4.21 -2.98 13.51
CA PHE A 36 -4.81 -1.81 12.86
C PHE A 36 -4.18 -0.50 13.37
N HIS A 37 -3.88 -0.40 14.67
CA HIS A 37 -3.19 0.76 15.21
C HIS A 37 -1.77 0.92 14.69
N ILE A 38 -1.01 -0.18 14.67
CA ILE A 38 0.36 -0.18 14.17
C ILE A 38 0.37 0.16 12.68
N HIS A 39 -0.51 -0.45 11.88
CA HIS A 39 -0.65 -0.11 10.47
C HIS A 39 -1.08 1.34 10.26
N GLY A 40 -2.16 1.78 10.92
CA GLY A 40 -2.70 3.12 10.78
C GLY A 40 -1.67 4.20 11.10
N LEU A 41 -0.88 4.02 12.16
CA LEU A 41 0.22 4.92 12.51
C LEU A 41 1.33 4.91 11.44
N THR A 42 1.83 3.73 11.09
CA THR A 42 2.99 3.60 10.19
C THR A 42 2.66 3.97 8.74
N ALA A 43 1.47 3.66 8.25
CA ALA A 43 0.94 4.10 6.97
C ALA A 43 0.71 5.62 6.94
N SER A 44 0.20 6.21 8.02
CA SER A 44 0.06 7.67 8.12
C SER A 44 1.42 8.36 8.07
N LEU A 45 2.42 7.86 8.81
CA LEU A 45 3.79 8.37 8.76
C LEU A 45 4.41 8.24 7.36
N TRP A 46 4.17 7.12 6.67
CA TRP A 46 4.59 6.94 5.28
C TRP A 46 3.95 7.98 4.34
N MET A 47 2.64 8.19 4.44
CA MET A 47 1.92 9.15 3.60
C MET A 47 2.32 10.59 3.88
N LEU A 48 2.56 10.95 5.16
CA LEU A 48 3.09 12.26 5.54
C LEU A 48 4.52 12.47 5.03
N LEU A 49 5.38 11.44 5.07
CA LEU A 49 6.70 11.49 4.47
C LEU A 49 6.60 11.67 2.96
N LEU A 50 5.74 10.92 2.27
CA LEU A 50 5.53 11.04 0.83
C LEU A 50 5.02 12.45 0.45
N LEU A 51 4.10 13.01 1.23
CA LEU A 51 3.64 14.39 1.10
C LEU A 51 4.80 15.38 1.24
N ALA A 52 5.58 15.27 2.31
CA ALA A 52 6.73 16.14 2.55
C ALA A 52 7.79 16.03 1.44
N GLN A 53 8.07 14.81 0.96
CA GLN A 53 8.97 14.57 -0.16
C GLN A 53 8.47 15.24 -1.44
N SER A 54 7.18 15.09 -1.77
CA SER A 54 6.57 15.69 -2.95
C SER A 54 6.47 17.22 -2.85
N TRP A 55 6.21 17.76 -1.65
CA TRP A 55 6.09 19.20 -1.42
C TRP A 55 7.44 19.90 -1.51
N THR A 56 8.43 19.42 -0.76
CA THR A 56 9.77 20.04 -0.71
C THR A 56 10.42 20.10 -2.09
N VAL A 57 10.26 19.06 -2.90
CA VAL A 57 10.83 19.03 -4.24
C VAL A 57 10.10 19.92 -5.24
N ASP A 58 8.78 20.10 -5.11
CA ASP A 58 7.98 21.05 -5.90
C ASP A 58 8.38 22.50 -5.58
N ARG A 59 8.69 22.78 -4.30
CA ARG A 59 9.22 24.06 -3.80
C ARG A 59 10.72 24.26 -4.02
N ARG A 60 11.40 23.36 -4.74
CA ARG A 60 12.86 23.37 -4.97
C ARG A 60 13.72 23.34 -3.70
N GLN A 61 13.16 22.91 -2.56
CA GLN A 61 13.87 22.73 -1.29
C GLN A 61 14.64 21.39 -1.28
N PHE A 62 15.62 21.25 -2.17
CA PHE A 62 16.32 19.98 -2.41
C PHE A 62 17.14 19.50 -1.20
N VAL A 63 17.64 20.40 -0.37
CA VAL A 63 18.34 20.04 0.87
C VAL A 63 17.37 19.35 1.84
N ALA A 64 16.22 19.96 2.10
CA ALA A 64 15.18 19.38 2.95
C ALA A 64 14.68 18.04 2.40
N HIS A 65 14.44 17.95 1.09
CA HIS A 65 14.05 16.71 0.41
C HIS A 65 15.05 15.57 0.71
N ARG A 66 16.36 15.83 0.57
CA ARG A 66 17.41 14.83 0.86
C ARG A 66 17.50 14.44 2.33
N ILE A 67 17.35 15.40 3.26
CA ILE A 67 17.40 15.13 4.70
C ILE A 67 16.21 14.27 5.10
N LEU A 68 15.00 14.71 4.77
CA LEU A 68 13.77 13.96 5.04
C LEU A 68 13.76 12.60 4.33
N GLY A 69 14.35 12.50 3.15
CA GLY A 69 14.46 11.24 2.41
C GLY A 69 15.19 10.14 3.17
N ARG A 70 16.07 10.49 4.14
CA ARG A 70 16.72 9.51 5.03
C ARG A 70 15.74 8.82 5.98
N ALA A 71 14.61 9.45 6.31
CA ALA A 71 13.58 8.83 7.14
C ALA A 71 12.98 7.57 6.48
N THR A 72 13.06 7.46 5.15
CA THR A 72 12.64 6.28 4.37
C THR A 72 13.29 4.98 4.87
N PHE A 73 14.53 5.05 5.37
CA PHE A 73 15.25 3.89 5.89
C PHE A 73 14.61 3.27 7.13
N VAL A 74 13.86 4.07 7.89
CA VAL A 74 13.10 3.62 9.07
C VAL A 74 11.62 3.44 8.72
N ALA A 75 11.07 4.35 7.91
CA ALA A 75 9.65 4.34 7.56
C ALA A 75 9.23 3.09 6.79
N ILE A 76 10.05 2.57 5.86
CA ILE A 76 9.71 1.35 5.10
C ILE A 76 9.67 0.11 6.01
N PRO A 77 10.69 -0.18 6.85
CA PRO A 77 10.60 -1.26 7.84
C PRO A 77 9.39 -1.16 8.76
N LEU A 78 9.11 0.03 9.31
CA LEU A 78 7.95 0.22 10.19
C LEU A 78 6.63 0.03 9.45
N PHE A 79 6.51 0.55 8.22
CA PHE A 79 5.36 0.31 7.37
C PHE A 79 5.17 -1.19 7.08
N GLY A 80 6.26 -1.91 6.79
CA GLY A 80 6.20 -3.35 6.55
C GLY A 80 5.71 -4.13 7.76
N ALA A 81 6.19 -3.77 8.96
CA ALA A 81 5.66 -4.32 10.21
C ALA A 81 4.16 -4.05 10.33
N GLY A 82 3.73 -2.80 10.16
CA GLY A 82 2.32 -2.43 10.22
C GLY A 82 1.45 -3.16 9.20
N ALA A 83 1.88 -3.26 7.94
CA ALA A 83 1.17 -3.98 6.89
C ALA A 83 0.93 -5.46 7.25
N MET A 84 1.94 -6.16 7.76
CA MET A 84 1.75 -7.53 8.23
C MET A 84 0.93 -7.61 9.52
N GLY A 85 1.00 -6.59 10.38
CA GLY A 85 0.18 -6.48 11.59
C GLY A 85 -1.31 -6.37 11.29
N VAL A 86 -1.72 -5.58 10.30
CA VAL A 86 -3.14 -5.50 9.92
C VAL A 86 -3.63 -6.78 9.25
N ILE A 87 -2.81 -7.41 8.39
CA ILE A 87 -3.12 -8.74 7.81
C ILE A 87 -3.34 -9.76 8.92
N HIS A 88 -2.45 -9.78 9.93
CA HIS A 88 -2.62 -10.63 11.11
C HIS A 88 -3.91 -10.32 11.88
N SER A 89 -4.22 -9.06 12.13
CA SER A 89 -5.43 -8.71 12.87
C SER A 89 -6.71 -9.10 12.12
N MET A 90 -6.74 -8.97 10.78
CA MET A 90 -7.86 -9.47 9.98
C MET A 90 -7.97 -11.00 10.06
N ALA A 91 -6.83 -11.71 10.02
CA ALA A 91 -6.80 -13.16 10.16
C ALA A 91 -7.27 -13.62 11.54
N ALA A 92 -6.79 -12.99 12.62
CA ALA A 92 -7.22 -13.27 13.98
C ALA A 92 -8.72 -13.01 14.15
N SER A 93 -9.24 -11.89 13.63
CA SER A 93 -10.69 -11.63 13.65
C SER A 93 -11.50 -12.62 12.81
N THR A 94 -10.93 -13.22 11.76
CA THR A 94 -11.57 -14.31 11.00
C THR A 94 -11.71 -15.55 11.88
N VAL A 95 -10.62 -15.94 12.56
CA VAL A 95 -10.58 -17.08 13.49
C VAL A 95 -11.53 -16.87 14.68
N ASP A 96 -11.63 -15.64 15.18
CA ASP A 96 -12.51 -15.26 16.28
C ASP A 96 -14.00 -15.21 15.87
N GLY A 97 -14.31 -15.40 14.59
CA GLY A 97 -15.68 -15.44 14.07
C GLY A 97 -16.34 -14.07 13.89
N ASP A 98 -15.55 -13.01 13.68
CA ASP A 98 -16.12 -11.71 13.29
C ASP A 98 -16.93 -11.86 11.99
N PRO A 99 -18.21 -11.43 11.94
CA PRO A 99 -19.07 -11.71 10.78
C PRO A 99 -18.58 -11.07 9.48
N PHE A 100 -17.89 -9.93 9.55
CA PHE A 100 -17.35 -9.29 8.35
C PHE A 100 -16.11 -10.03 7.85
N TYR A 101 -15.17 -10.34 8.76
CA TYR A 101 -13.94 -11.03 8.39
C TYR A 101 -14.16 -12.52 8.05
N ALA A 102 -15.19 -13.16 8.59
CA ALA A 102 -15.62 -14.49 8.15
C ALA A 102 -15.97 -14.52 6.64
N LEU A 103 -16.57 -13.45 6.11
CA LEU A 103 -16.92 -13.33 4.69
C LEU A 103 -15.74 -12.86 3.83
N TRP A 104 -14.99 -11.86 4.31
CA TRP A 104 -14.07 -11.09 3.47
C TRP A 104 -12.62 -11.15 3.92
N GLY A 105 -12.32 -11.67 5.12
CA GLY A 105 -11.00 -11.65 5.74
C GLY A 105 -9.93 -12.25 4.86
N ALA A 106 -10.10 -13.51 4.43
CA ALA A 106 -9.14 -14.16 3.53
C ALA A 106 -8.95 -13.38 2.22
N ARG A 107 -10.04 -12.87 1.64
CA ARG A 107 -10.00 -12.08 0.40
C ARG A 107 -9.24 -10.77 0.55
N LEU A 108 -9.51 -10.04 1.63
CA LEU A 108 -8.81 -8.81 1.99
C LEU A 108 -7.34 -9.08 2.32
N GLY A 109 -7.05 -10.18 3.03
CA GLY A 109 -5.69 -10.60 3.36
C GLY A 109 -4.82 -10.80 2.13
N LEU A 110 -5.34 -11.47 1.09
CA LEU A 110 -4.57 -11.66 -0.15
C LEU A 110 -4.39 -10.35 -0.92
N LEU A 111 -5.45 -9.53 -0.97
CA LEU A 111 -5.44 -8.19 -1.55
C LEU A 111 -4.33 -7.33 -0.93
N ASP A 112 -4.27 -7.30 0.40
CA ASP A 112 -3.31 -6.53 1.19
C ASP A 112 -1.90 -7.11 1.11
N LEU A 113 -1.74 -8.43 1.00
CA LEU A 113 -0.44 -9.07 0.79
C LEU A 113 0.17 -8.67 -0.57
N LEU A 114 -0.65 -8.65 -1.62
CA LEU A 114 -0.23 -8.18 -2.95
C LEU A 114 0.08 -6.68 -2.94
N ALA A 115 -0.74 -5.87 -2.24
CA ALA A 115 -0.49 -4.45 -2.05
C ALA A 115 0.84 -4.20 -1.31
N PHE A 116 1.09 -4.93 -0.23
CA PHE A 116 2.33 -4.87 0.54
C PHE A 116 3.55 -5.17 -0.34
N GLY A 117 3.50 -6.25 -1.12
CA GLY A 117 4.56 -6.59 -2.08
C GLY A 117 4.79 -5.48 -3.11
N ALA A 118 3.72 -4.87 -3.62
CA ALA A 118 3.82 -3.75 -4.57
C ALA A 118 4.45 -2.50 -3.95
N VAL A 119 4.09 -2.15 -2.70
CA VAL A 119 4.70 -1.02 -1.99
C VAL A 119 6.19 -1.26 -1.77
N LEU A 120 6.58 -2.45 -1.28
CA LEU A 120 8.00 -2.77 -1.07
C LEU A 120 8.78 -2.75 -2.39
N TYR A 121 8.25 -3.37 -3.44
CA TYR A 121 8.85 -3.32 -4.77
C TYR A 121 9.06 -1.88 -5.24
N ALA A 122 8.01 -1.06 -5.20
CA ALA A 122 8.07 0.33 -5.64
C ALA A 122 9.05 1.15 -4.80
N ALA A 123 9.04 1.00 -3.48
CA ALA A 123 9.94 1.71 -2.59
C ALA A 123 11.41 1.32 -2.81
N GLY A 124 11.71 0.02 -2.93
CA GLY A 124 13.05 -0.47 -3.28
C GLY A 124 13.51 0.05 -4.64
N MET A 125 12.62 0.05 -5.64
CA MET A 125 12.92 0.57 -6.98
C MET A 125 13.09 2.09 -7.01
N ALA A 126 12.38 2.83 -6.16
CA ALA A 126 12.56 4.26 -5.97
C ALA A 126 13.96 4.58 -5.43
N LEU A 127 14.43 3.85 -4.42
CA LEU A 127 15.78 3.98 -3.87
C LEU A 127 16.85 3.57 -4.88
N ARG A 128 16.61 2.49 -5.63
CA ARG A 128 17.50 2.02 -6.70
C ARG A 128 17.65 3.04 -7.81
N HIS A 129 16.59 3.75 -8.17
CA HIS A 129 16.60 4.73 -9.25
C HIS A 129 16.73 6.18 -8.77
N ARG A 130 17.18 6.42 -7.53
CA ARG A 130 17.29 7.76 -6.91
C ARG A 130 18.03 8.82 -7.72
N ARG A 131 18.91 8.41 -8.64
CA ARG A 131 19.65 9.32 -9.56
C ARG A 131 18.89 9.62 -10.87
N ASN A 132 17.89 8.80 -11.22
CA ASN A 132 16.97 9.06 -12.32
C ASN A 132 15.69 9.67 -11.74
N VAL A 133 15.62 11.00 -11.71
CA VAL A 133 14.52 11.77 -11.08
C VAL A 133 13.14 11.34 -11.58
N ARG A 134 13.02 10.99 -12.87
CA ARG A 134 11.73 10.57 -13.45
C ARG A 134 11.26 9.24 -12.91
N LEU A 135 12.13 8.24 -12.90
CA LEU A 135 11.81 6.92 -12.35
C LEU A 135 11.67 6.95 -10.84
N HIS A 136 12.57 7.64 -10.13
CA HIS A 136 12.50 7.80 -8.68
C HIS A 136 11.14 8.38 -8.25
N ALA A 137 10.74 9.51 -8.83
CA ALA A 137 9.47 10.14 -8.49
C ALA A 137 8.27 9.26 -8.86
N ALA A 138 8.31 8.57 -10.01
CA ALA A 138 7.24 7.67 -10.43
C ALA A 138 7.08 6.47 -9.48
N TYR A 139 8.20 5.85 -9.07
CA TYR A 139 8.17 4.75 -8.11
C TYR A 139 7.71 5.24 -6.72
N MET A 140 8.20 6.38 -6.23
CA MET A 140 7.73 6.94 -4.95
C MET A 140 6.21 7.17 -4.96
N LEU A 141 5.68 7.82 -6.00
CA LEU A 141 4.24 8.06 -6.08
C LEU A 141 3.43 6.77 -6.26
N SER A 142 3.96 5.76 -6.95
CA SER A 142 3.28 4.48 -7.10
C SER A 142 3.06 3.73 -5.78
N THR A 143 3.83 4.04 -4.72
CA THR A 143 3.61 3.47 -3.38
C THR A 143 2.28 3.90 -2.75
N ALA A 144 1.68 5.00 -3.20
CA ALA A 144 0.36 5.46 -2.71
C ALA A 144 -0.81 4.82 -3.46
N LEU A 145 -0.57 4.22 -4.63
CA LEU A 145 -1.65 3.68 -5.47
C LEU A 145 -2.41 2.52 -4.79
N PRO A 146 -1.76 1.59 -4.05
CA PRO A 146 -2.48 0.55 -3.34
C PRO A 146 -3.47 1.05 -2.29
N LEU A 147 -3.30 2.28 -1.75
CA LEU A 147 -4.25 2.89 -0.82
C LEU A 147 -5.53 3.36 -1.51
N VAL A 148 -5.50 3.61 -2.83
CA VAL A 148 -6.66 4.12 -3.57
C VAL A 148 -7.84 3.14 -3.54
N SER A 149 -7.58 1.84 -3.73
CA SER A 149 -8.63 0.81 -3.71
C SER A 149 -9.39 0.73 -2.37
N PRO A 150 -8.75 0.51 -1.21
CA PRO A 150 -9.45 0.43 0.07
C PRO A 150 -10.12 1.75 0.49
N VAL A 151 -9.61 2.90 0.04
CA VAL A 151 -10.26 4.21 0.24
C VAL A 151 -11.53 4.32 -0.60
N LEU A 152 -11.44 4.06 -1.90
CA LEU A 152 -12.58 4.16 -2.80
C LEU A 152 -13.66 3.11 -2.48
N GLY A 153 -13.27 1.88 -2.14
CA GLY A 153 -14.21 0.82 -1.79
C GLY A 153 -15.08 1.21 -0.61
N ARG A 154 -14.46 1.75 0.45
CA ARG A 154 -15.17 2.29 1.61
C ARG A 154 -16.05 3.49 1.25
N VAL A 155 -15.55 4.45 0.46
CA VAL A 155 -16.36 5.58 -0.01
C VAL A 155 -17.59 5.11 -0.78
N ILE A 156 -17.43 4.14 -1.69
CA ILE A 156 -18.52 3.52 -2.46
C ILE A 156 -19.52 2.87 -1.50
N ASN A 157 -19.05 2.02 -0.58
CA ASN A 157 -19.89 1.33 0.40
C ASN A 157 -20.47 2.24 1.49
N GLN A 158 -20.14 3.53 1.49
CA GLN A 158 -20.71 4.54 2.38
C GLN A 158 -21.67 5.50 1.67
N THR A 159 -21.60 5.64 0.35
CA THR A 159 -22.29 6.73 -0.36
C THR A 159 -23.06 6.33 -1.61
N VAL A 160 -22.75 5.20 -2.26
CA VAL A 160 -23.39 4.80 -3.52
C VAL A 160 -24.68 4.02 -3.25
N PRO A 161 -25.87 4.50 -3.67
CA PRO A 161 -27.13 3.79 -3.47
C PRO A 161 -27.07 2.35 -4.02
N GLY A 162 -27.58 1.39 -3.24
CA GLY A 162 -27.53 -0.04 -3.56
C GLY A 162 -26.22 -0.74 -3.18
N LEU A 163 -25.18 -0.01 -2.77
CA LEU A 163 -23.91 -0.56 -2.27
C LEU A 163 -23.59 -0.12 -0.84
N VAL A 164 -24.44 0.70 -0.22
CA VAL A 164 -24.24 1.19 1.14
C VAL A 164 -24.35 0.05 2.14
N ILE A 165 -23.39 -0.04 3.06
CA ILE A 165 -23.42 -0.98 4.17
C ILE A 165 -23.97 -0.26 5.41
N HIS A 166 -25.16 -0.65 5.85
CA HIS A 166 -25.79 -0.14 7.07
C HIS A 166 -25.58 -1.07 8.26
N GLY A 167 -25.43 -2.37 8.02
CA GLY A 167 -25.17 -3.37 9.04
C GLY A 167 -24.71 -4.71 8.48
N PRO A 168 -24.61 -5.75 9.34
CA PRO A 168 -24.13 -7.06 8.93
C PRO A 168 -24.88 -7.70 7.77
N GLN A 169 -26.19 -7.43 7.64
CA GLN A 169 -27.01 -7.93 6.53
C GLN A 169 -26.52 -7.44 5.15
N ASP A 170 -25.80 -6.31 5.11
CA ASP A 170 -25.29 -5.71 3.88
C ASP A 170 -23.83 -6.10 3.60
N PHE A 171 -23.16 -6.83 4.49
CA PHE A 171 -21.77 -7.25 4.26
C PHE A 171 -21.53 -7.94 2.91
N PRO A 172 -22.46 -8.74 2.34
CA PRO A 172 -22.28 -9.31 1.01
C PRO A 172 -22.04 -8.28 -0.11
N VAL A 173 -22.55 -7.04 -0.01
CA VAL A 173 -22.33 -6.02 -1.07
C VAL A 173 -20.93 -5.38 -1.03
N PHE A 174 -20.15 -5.65 0.02
CA PHE A 174 -18.78 -5.15 0.16
C PHE A 174 -17.89 -5.57 -1.03
N GLY A 175 -17.95 -6.83 -1.43
CA GLY A 175 -17.10 -7.37 -2.51
C GLY A 175 -17.25 -6.59 -3.82
N LEU A 176 -18.48 -6.25 -4.21
CA LEU A 176 -18.74 -5.44 -5.40
C LEU A 176 -18.16 -4.03 -5.27
N GLY A 177 -18.31 -3.39 -4.11
CA GLY A 177 -17.69 -2.09 -3.83
C GLY A 177 -16.16 -2.12 -3.93
N ALA A 178 -15.54 -3.16 -3.36
CA ALA A 178 -14.09 -3.38 -3.43
C ALA A 178 -13.60 -3.61 -4.87
N GLN A 179 -14.34 -4.38 -5.67
CA GLN A 179 -13.97 -4.64 -7.07
C GLN A 179 -14.14 -3.42 -7.96
N LEU A 180 -15.21 -2.64 -7.79
CA LEU A 180 -15.36 -1.35 -8.48
C LEU A 180 -14.20 -0.40 -8.14
N ALA A 181 -13.78 -0.36 -6.88
CA ALA A 181 -12.64 0.43 -6.45
C ALA A 181 -11.32 -0.06 -7.08
N ASN A 182 -11.09 -1.37 -7.16
CA ASN A 182 -9.95 -1.95 -7.87
C ASN A 182 -9.97 -1.60 -9.36
N LEU A 183 -11.13 -1.68 -10.03
CA LEU A 183 -11.25 -1.30 -11.44
C LEU A 183 -10.89 0.17 -11.67
N ILE A 184 -11.34 1.06 -10.78
CA ILE A 184 -10.97 2.49 -10.84
C ILE A 184 -9.48 2.68 -10.60
N ALA A 185 -8.90 2.03 -9.58
CA ALA A 185 -7.47 2.10 -9.29
C ALA A 185 -6.62 1.58 -10.48
N GLY A 186 -7.06 0.48 -11.10
CA GLY A 186 -6.45 -0.08 -12.31
C GLY A 186 -6.56 0.87 -13.49
N GLY A 187 -7.71 1.50 -13.69
CA GLY A 187 -7.92 2.55 -14.69
C GLY A 187 -6.95 3.73 -14.51
N ILE A 188 -6.77 4.21 -13.28
CA ILE A 188 -5.80 5.26 -12.94
C ILE A 188 -4.37 4.80 -13.27
N ALA A 189 -3.99 3.59 -12.87
CA ALA A 189 -2.67 3.03 -13.13
C ALA A 189 -2.38 2.91 -14.64
N LEU A 190 -3.34 2.39 -15.40
CA LEU A 190 -3.28 2.26 -16.86
C LEU A 190 -3.17 3.62 -17.55
N TRP A 191 -3.95 4.61 -17.10
CA TRP A 191 -3.88 5.97 -17.60
C TRP A 191 -2.51 6.60 -17.36
N LEU A 192 -1.98 6.51 -16.13
CA LEU A 192 -0.65 7.03 -15.78
C LEU A 192 0.47 6.34 -16.56
N TRP A 193 0.35 5.04 -16.79
CA TRP A 193 1.29 4.30 -17.65
C TRP A 193 1.28 4.82 -19.09
N ARG A 194 0.09 5.00 -19.68
CA ARG A 194 -0.05 5.51 -21.06
C ARG A 194 0.44 6.95 -21.20
N TRP A 195 0.16 7.80 -20.21
CA TRP A 195 0.56 9.20 -20.21
C TRP A 195 2.08 9.39 -20.10
N ASN A 196 2.78 8.55 -19.32
CA ASN A 196 4.21 8.71 -19.08
C ASN A 196 5.03 7.49 -19.52
N ARG A 197 4.88 7.04 -20.78
CA ARG A 197 5.51 5.81 -21.30
C ARG A 197 7.00 5.66 -20.99
N SER A 198 7.80 6.72 -21.16
CA SER A 198 9.25 6.68 -20.90
C SER A 198 9.65 6.45 -19.42
N ALA A 199 8.75 6.68 -18.47
CA ALA A 199 8.95 6.37 -17.05
C ALA A 199 7.74 5.60 -16.49
N GLY A 200 7.04 4.85 -17.34
CA GLY A 200 5.74 4.28 -17.05
C GLY A 200 5.79 2.92 -16.35
N ARG A 201 6.99 2.33 -16.21
CA ARG A 201 7.18 1.01 -15.57
C ARG A 201 6.53 0.90 -14.18
N PRO A 202 6.63 1.89 -13.28
CA PRO A 202 5.98 1.81 -11.96
C PRO A 202 4.46 1.67 -12.08
N TRP A 203 3.86 2.43 -13.01
CA TRP A 203 2.41 2.41 -13.25
C TRP A 203 1.95 1.13 -13.92
N ALA A 204 2.75 0.57 -14.84
CA ALA A 204 2.47 -0.73 -15.46
C ALA A 204 2.52 -1.87 -14.43
N VAL A 205 3.51 -1.86 -13.53
CA VAL A 205 3.59 -2.84 -12.44
C VAL A 205 2.39 -2.70 -11.50
N ALA A 206 2.05 -1.47 -11.10
CA ALA A 206 0.90 -1.24 -10.24
C ALA A 206 -0.42 -1.67 -10.92
N PHE A 207 -0.58 -1.42 -12.22
CA PHE A 207 -1.72 -1.96 -12.99
C PHE A 207 -1.75 -3.48 -12.97
N GLY A 208 -0.60 -4.14 -13.23
CA GLY A 208 -0.50 -5.60 -13.18
C GLY A 208 -0.84 -6.18 -11.80
N VAL A 209 -0.41 -5.52 -10.71
CA VAL A 209 -0.79 -5.90 -9.35
C VAL A 209 -2.28 -5.74 -9.13
N VAL A 210 -2.89 -4.63 -9.57
CA VAL A 210 -4.35 -4.43 -9.41
C VAL A 210 -5.14 -5.46 -10.21
N VAL A 211 -4.71 -5.82 -11.42
CA VAL A 211 -5.32 -6.92 -12.19
C VAL A 211 -5.18 -8.24 -11.42
N ALA A 212 -4.00 -8.52 -10.87
CA ALA A 212 -3.79 -9.72 -10.05
C ALA A 212 -4.71 -9.72 -8.82
N GLN A 213 -4.87 -8.57 -8.14
CA GLN A 213 -5.78 -8.40 -7.01
C GLN A 213 -7.24 -8.69 -7.41
N ILE A 214 -7.73 -8.12 -8.52
CA ILE A 214 -9.10 -8.35 -9.03
C ILE A 214 -9.33 -9.83 -9.27
N VAL A 215 -8.42 -10.48 -10.01
CA VAL A 215 -8.56 -11.89 -10.38
C VAL A 215 -8.44 -12.78 -9.15
N SER A 216 -7.44 -12.55 -8.29
CA SER A 216 -7.21 -13.39 -7.12
C SER A 216 -8.33 -13.27 -6.10
N PHE A 217 -8.97 -12.11 -5.97
CA PHE A 217 -10.09 -11.88 -5.06
C PHE A 217 -11.30 -12.78 -5.38
N GLU A 218 -11.58 -13.01 -6.66
CA GLU A 218 -12.69 -13.88 -7.13
C GLU A 218 -12.28 -15.35 -7.28
N THR A 219 -10.99 -15.67 -7.21
CA THR A 219 -10.49 -17.02 -7.51
C THR A 219 -9.67 -17.59 -6.35
N LEU A 220 -8.37 -17.32 -6.31
CA LEU A 220 -7.43 -17.90 -5.33
C LEU A 220 -7.87 -17.62 -3.89
N ALA A 221 -8.41 -16.44 -3.62
CA ALA A 221 -8.78 -16.05 -2.28
C ALA A 221 -10.09 -16.67 -1.77
N THR A 222 -10.83 -17.36 -2.64
CA THR A 222 -12.03 -18.11 -2.26
C THR A 222 -11.74 -19.58 -1.96
N GLY A 223 -10.51 -20.04 -2.21
CA GLY A 223 -10.13 -21.44 -2.04
C GLY A 223 -9.68 -21.78 -0.63
N ASP A 224 -9.99 -23.01 -0.19
CA ASP A 224 -9.71 -23.51 1.16
C ASP A 224 -8.22 -23.48 1.52
N VAL A 225 -7.33 -23.70 0.54
CA VAL A 225 -5.87 -23.66 0.74
C VAL A 225 -5.42 -22.28 1.23
N TRP A 226 -5.90 -21.21 0.58
CA TRP A 226 -5.57 -19.85 1.00
C TRP A 226 -6.28 -19.51 2.32
N HIS A 227 -7.53 -19.93 2.49
CA HIS A 227 -8.29 -19.68 3.71
C HIS A 227 -7.58 -20.25 4.94
N GLY A 228 -7.19 -21.53 4.89
CA GLY A 228 -6.45 -22.17 5.99
C GLY A 228 -5.08 -21.55 6.23
N ALA A 229 -4.37 -21.13 5.17
CA ALA A 229 -3.11 -20.40 5.32
C ALA A 229 -3.32 -19.03 6.00
N PHE A 230 -4.40 -18.34 5.67
CA PHE A 230 -4.76 -17.05 6.25
C PHE A 230 -5.13 -17.19 7.74
N GLU A 231 -5.96 -18.17 8.10
CA GLU A 231 -6.29 -18.48 9.49
C GLU A 231 -5.05 -18.88 10.31
N ALA A 232 -4.13 -19.64 9.70
CA ALA A 232 -2.86 -19.99 10.33
C ALA A 232 -2.05 -18.74 10.68
N ILE A 233 -2.07 -17.68 9.86
CA ILE A 233 -1.45 -16.38 10.22
C ILE A 233 -2.11 -15.82 11.49
N GLY A 234 -3.44 -15.87 11.58
CA GLY A 234 -4.21 -15.37 12.72
C GLY A 234 -3.87 -16.06 14.05
N SER A 235 -3.53 -17.36 13.99
CA SER A 235 -3.11 -18.15 15.16
C SER A 235 -1.69 -17.84 15.68
N LEU A 236 -0.87 -17.13 14.91
CA LEU A 236 0.49 -16.76 15.34
C LEU A 236 0.45 -15.63 16.38
N PRO A 237 1.43 -15.56 17.29
CA PRO A 237 1.65 -14.34 18.07
C PRO A 237 1.90 -13.16 17.13
N LEU A 238 1.23 -12.02 17.35
CA LEU A 238 1.34 -10.81 16.52
C LEU A 238 2.80 -10.37 16.25
N THR A 239 3.71 -10.63 17.18
CA THR A 239 5.14 -10.30 17.03
C THR A 239 5.79 -10.98 15.83
N VAL A 240 5.34 -12.17 15.42
CA VAL A 240 5.89 -12.92 14.29
C VAL A 240 5.62 -12.20 12.95
N PRO A 241 4.37 -11.91 12.54
CA PRO A 241 4.10 -11.16 11.32
C PRO A 241 4.70 -9.75 11.35
N LEU A 242 4.71 -9.07 12.50
CA LEU A 242 5.38 -7.77 12.64
C LEU A 242 6.88 -7.88 12.30
N ALA A 243 7.59 -8.88 12.84
CA ALA A 243 9.01 -9.09 12.59
C ALA A 243 9.29 -9.44 11.12
N LEU A 244 8.46 -10.29 10.51
CA LEU A 244 8.58 -10.63 9.09
C LEU A 244 8.40 -9.40 8.19
N GLY A 245 7.37 -8.60 8.46
CA GLY A 245 7.11 -7.36 7.74
C GLY A 245 8.23 -6.34 7.90
N PHE A 246 8.75 -6.18 9.13
CA PHE A 246 9.90 -5.33 9.42
C PHE A 246 11.14 -5.78 8.64
N GLY A 247 11.47 -7.07 8.71
CA GLY A 247 12.61 -7.66 8.02
C GLY A 247 12.53 -7.49 6.51
N ALA A 248 11.37 -7.74 5.91
CA ALA A 248 11.14 -7.51 4.48
C ALA A 248 11.35 -6.03 4.09
N GLY A 249 10.92 -5.09 4.94
CA GLY A 249 11.18 -3.66 4.74
C GLY A 249 12.66 -3.29 4.85
N VAL A 250 13.40 -3.87 5.80
CA VAL A 250 14.87 -3.68 5.93
C VAL A 250 15.58 -4.19 4.68
N VAL A 251 15.27 -5.42 4.26
CA VAL A 251 15.82 -6.04 3.05
C VAL A 251 15.55 -5.17 1.82
N THR A 252 14.32 -4.66 1.69
CA THR A 252 13.92 -3.76 0.60
C THR A 252 14.78 -2.50 0.54
N VAL A 253 15.00 -1.84 1.69
CA VAL A 253 15.85 -0.65 1.78
C VAL A 253 17.29 -0.97 1.42
N LEU A 254 17.86 -2.04 1.97
CA LEU A 254 19.25 -2.44 1.75
C LEU A 254 19.51 -2.79 0.28
N ILE A 255 18.66 -3.62 -0.33
CA ILE A 255 18.77 -3.99 -1.74
C ILE A 255 18.60 -2.75 -2.62
N GLY A 256 17.55 -1.96 -2.39
CA GLY A 256 17.24 -0.77 -3.18
C GLY A 256 18.37 0.27 -3.13
N TRP A 257 18.93 0.52 -1.95
CA TRP A 257 19.99 1.50 -1.78
C TRP A 257 21.32 1.06 -2.42
N ASN A 258 21.70 -0.21 -2.23
CA ASN A 258 23.01 -0.75 -2.62
C ASN A 258 23.10 -1.23 -4.07
N ALA A 259 21.98 -1.49 -4.76
CA ALA A 259 21.98 -1.98 -6.16
C ALA A 259 22.68 -1.06 -7.19
N GLN A 260 22.99 0.21 -6.84
CA GLN A 260 23.80 1.11 -7.67
C GLN A 260 25.27 1.21 -7.25
N ALA A 261 25.65 0.76 -6.05
CA ALA A 261 27.02 0.85 -5.56
C ALA A 261 27.99 0.00 -6.40
N GLY A 262 27.53 -1.14 -6.92
CA GLY A 262 28.35 -2.05 -7.75
C GLY A 262 28.62 -1.59 -9.19
N ARG A 263 27.89 -0.60 -9.74
CA ARG A 263 28.12 -0.11 -11.11
C ARG A 263 29.27 0.91 -11.23
N ARG A 264 29.80 1.41 -10.10
CA ARG A 264 30.97 2.30 -10.10
C ARG A 264 32.31 1.57 -10.23
N ALA A 265 32.35 0.25 -10.06
CA ALA A 265 33.59 -0.53 -10.13
C ALA A 265 34.02 -0.93 -11.56
N ALA A 266 33.25 -0.58 -12.60
CA ALA A 266 33.47 -1.02 -13.97
C ALA A 266 33.61 0.16 -14.97
N GLN A 267 34.35 1.21 -14.60
CA GLN A 267 34.95 2.09 -15.60
C GLN A 267 36.46 1.80 -15.62
N PRO A 268 36.99 1.19 -16.69
CA PRO A 268 38.43 1.18 -16.90
C PRO A 268 38.88 2.64 -17.01
N ALA A 269 39.93 3.01 -16.29
CA ALA A 269 40.64 4.26 -16.54
C ALA A 269 41.16 4.19 -17.98
N THR A 270 40.60 5.00 -18.87
CA THR A 270 41.21 5.25 -20.18
C THR A 270 42.43 6.12 -19.94
N ALA A 271 43.60 5.51 -20.15
CA ALA A 271 44.90 6.17 -20.26
C ALA A 271 44.99 7.02 -21.53
#